data_AF-A0A8B5XU67-F1
#
_entry.id   AF-A0A8B5XU67-F1
#
_cell.length_a   1.000
_cell.length_b   1.000
_cell.length_c   1.000
_cell.angle_alpha   90.00
_cell.angle_beta   90.00
_cell.angle_gamma   90.00
#
_symmetry.space_group_name_H-M   'P 1'
#
loop_
_entity.id
_entity.type
_entity.pdbx_description
1 polymer ?
#
loop_
_entity_poly.entity_id
_entity_poly.type
_entity_poly.pdbx_seq_one_letter_code
_entity_poly.pdbx_strand_id
1 'polypeptide(L)'
;MNKIFVPNAIATLTRLFYSSTTMNEYLAMRTAQFYIEDLKLLQDVEAVALAIESQNAFALMSKFKLFDYKAAEEIEIALSSSGYTEAELSAMNIEI
;
A
#
# COMPACT_ATOMS: atom_id res chain seq x y z
N MET A 1 8.82 -10.06 2.57
CA MET A 1 7.58 -10.78 2.98
C MET A 1 7.24 -11.85 1.93
N ASN A 2 6.29 -12.78 2.15
CA ASN A 2 5.98 -13.82 1.15
C ASN A 2 5.41 -13.17 -0.13
N LYS A 3 5.94 -13.51 -1.32
CA LYS A 3 5.52 -12.97 -2.64
C LYS A 3 4.03 -13.15 -2.95
N ILE A 4 3.35 -14.07 -2.27
CA ILE A 4 1.91 -14.32 -2.41
C ILE A 4 1.09 -13.47 -1.42
N PHE A 5 1.67 -13.16 -0.25
CA PHE A 5 0.94 -12.53 0.84
C PHE A 5 0.55 -11.09 0.52
N VAL A 6 1.51 -10.24 0.12
CA VAL A 6 1.25 -8.82 -0.12
C VAL A 6 0.21 -8.61 -1.23
N PRO A 7 0.32 -9.23 -2.42
CA PRO A 7 -0.69 -9.08 -3.45
C PRO A 7 -2.09 -9.51 -3.01
N ASN A 8 -2.20 -10.63 -2.27
CA ASN A 8 -3.48 -11.11 -1.77
C ASN A 8 -4.08 -10.20 -0.69
N ALA A 9 -3.24 -9.62 0.18
CA ALA A 9 -3.68 -8.66 1.18
C ALA A 9 -4.22 -7.39 0.51
N ILE A 10 -3.52 -6.85 -0.49
CA ILE A 10 -3.99 -5.70 -1.28
C ILE A 10 -5.33 -6.01 -1.96
N ALA A 11 -5.44 -7.15 -2.65
CA ALA A 11 -6.70 -7.55 -3.29
C ALA A 11 -7.86 -7.67 -2.29
N THR A 12 -7.58 -8.28 -1.12
CA THR A 12 -8.56 -8.47 -0.05
C THR A 12 -9.04 -7.14 0.51
N LEU A 13 -8.13 -6.23 0.85
CA LEU A 13 -8.47 -4.92 1.40
C LEU A 13 -9.19 -4.05 0.37
N THR A 14 -8.77 -4.06 -0.90
CA THR A 14 -9.47 -3.34 -1.97
C THR A 14 -10.92 -3.80 -2.08
N ARG A 15 -11.16 -5.11 -2.11
CA ARG A 15 -12.52 -5.66 -2.17
C ARG A 15 -13.32 -5.27 -0.92
N LEU A 16 -12.70 -5.35 0.25
CA LEU A 16 -13.38 -5.09 1.51
C LEU A 16 -13.77 -3.63 1.68
N PHE A 17 -12.94 -2.68 1.25
CA PHE A 17 -13.24 -1.25 1.35
C PHE A 17 -14.07 -0.68 0.19
N TYR A 18 -13.96 -1.26 -1.02
CA TYR A 18 -14.48 -0.61 -2.22
C TYR A 18 -15.46 -1.46 -3.04
N SER A 19 -15.76 -2.70 -2.63
CA SER A 19 -16.84 -3.47 -3.25
C SER A 19 -18.20 -3.08 -2.67
N SER A 20 -19.18 -2.86 -3.55
CA SER A 20 -20.57 -2.54 -3.19
C SER A 20 -21.26 -3.62 -2.36
N THR A 21 -20.72 -4.84 -2.31
CA THR A 21 -21.25 -5.96 -1.53
C THR A 21 -20.74 -6.01 -0.08
N THR A 22 -19.71 -5.24 0.26
CA THR A 22 -19.01 -5.29 1.56
C THR A 22 -19.02 -3.91 2.23
N MET A 23 -20.19 -3.32 2.46
CA MET A 23 -20.31 -2.00 3.11
C MET A 23 -20.17 -2.03 4.65
N ASN A 24 -19.51 -3.04 5.21
CA ASN A 24 -19.26 -3.09 6.66
C ASN A 24 -17.91 -2.44 6.98
N GLU A 25 -17.94 -1.13 7.19
CA GLU A 25 -16.75 -0.32 7.49
C GLU A 25 -16.01 -0.82 8.74
N TYR A 26 -16.73 -1.23 9.79
CA TYR A 26 -16.10 -1.77 11.00
C TYR A 26 -15.26 -3.02 10.69
N LEU A 27 -15.82 -3.98 9.95
CA LEU A 27 -15.10 -5.19 9.56
C LEU A 27 -13.91 -4.86 8.66
N ALA A 28 -14.06 -3.90 7.75
CA ALA A 28 -12.99 -3.43 6.88
C ALA A 28 -11.82 -2.85 7.68
N MET A 29 -12.12 -1.94 8.61
CA MET A 29 -11.13 -1.31 9.47
C MET A 29 -10.42 -2.31 10.39
N ARG A 30 -11.15 -3.25 11.00
CA ARG A 30 -10.54 -4.28 11.85
C ARG A 30 -9.67 -5.25 11.06
N THR A 31 -10.07 -5.60 9.85
CA THR A 31 -9.26 -6.45 8.97
C THR A 31 -8.00 -5.72 8.53
N ALA A 32 -8.11 -4.45 8.13
CA ALA A 32 -6.95 -3.62 7.79
C ALA A 32 -5.96 -3.51 8.96
N GLN A 33 -6.47 -3.25 10.16
CA GLN A 33 -5.66 -3.21 11.37
C GLN A 33 -4.87 -4.51 11.56
N PHE A 34 -5.52 -5.67 11.44
CA PHE A 34 -4.86 -6.97 11.56
C PHE A 34 -3.75 -7.17 10.51
N TYR A 35 -4.01 -6.88 9.23
CA TYR A 35 -2.99 -7.00 8.19
C TYR A 35 -1.79 -6.06 8.44
N ILE A 36 -2.05 -4.83 8.86
CA ILE A 36 -1.01 -3.79 9.01
C ILE A 36 -0.23 -3.99 10.30
N GLU A 37 -0.90 -4.11 11.43
CA GLU A 37 -0.26 -4.14 12.75
C GLU A 37 0.25 -5.53 13.11
N ASP A 38 -0.54 -6.58 12.91
CA ASP A 38 -0.19 -7.94 13.36
C ASP A 38 0.64 -8.68 12.31
N LEU A 39 0.27 -8.56 11.03
CA LEU A 39 0.99 -9.21 9.93
C LEU A 39 2.06 -8.34 9.27
N LYS A 40 2.25 -7.12 9.78
CA LYS A 40 3.30 -6.17 9.34
C LYS A 40 3.25 -5.87 7.84
N LEU A 41 2.06 -5.83 7.24
CA LEU A 41 1.88 -5.68 5.79
C LEU A 41 2.72 -4.54 5.17
N LEU A 42 2.75 -3.37 5.83
CA LEU A 42 3.41 -2.18 5.31
C LEU A 42 4.94 -2.16 5.52
N GLN A 43 5.51 -3.19 6.16
CA GLN A 43 6.96 -3.28 6.38
C GLN A 43 7.74 -3.49 5.07
N ASP A 44 7.13 -4.14 4.08
CA ASP A 44 7.75 -4.43 2.78
C ASP A 44 7.28 -3.40 1.74
N VAL A 45 7.83 -2.20 1.83
CA VAL A 45 7.42 -1.00 1.06
C VAL A 45 7.41 -1.28 -0.44
N GLU A 46 8.47 -1.87 -0.99
CA GLU A 46 8.59 -2.18 -2.42
C GLU A 46 7.53 -3.18 -2.87
N ALA A 47 7.32 -4.26 -2.12
CA ALA A 47 6.31 -5.26 -2.47
C ALA A 47 4.90 -4.68 -2.42
N VAL A 48 4.61 -3.79 -1.47
CA VAL A 48 3.32 -3.11 -1.35
C VAL A 48 3.12 -2.14 -2.49
N ALA A 49 4.10 -1.30 -2.80
CA ALA A 49 4.04 -0.37 -3.94
C ALA A 49 3.78 -1.11 -5.26
N LEU A 50 4.54 -2.16 -5.54
CA LEU A 50 4.34 -2.99 -6.74
C LEU A 50 2.95 -3.64 -6.78
N ALA A 51 2.46 -4.13 -5.65
CA ALA A 51 1.12 -4.73 -5.57
C ALA A 51 0.00 -3.69 -5.77
N ILE A 52 0.16 -2.47 -5.26
CA ILE A 52 -0.79 -1.37 -5.46
C ILE A 52 -0.84 -0.99 -6.94
N GLU A 53 0.32 -0.77 -7.56
CA GLU A 53 0.43 -0.38 -8.97
C GLU A 53 -0.16 -1.46 -9.89
N SER A 54 0.29 -2.71 -9.75
CA SER A 54 -0.17 -3.82 -10.58
C SER A 54 -1.67 -4.12 -10.48
N GLN A 55 -2.29 -3.80 -9.33
CA GLN A 55 -3.72 -4.03 -9.09
C GLN A 55 -4.56 -2.75 -9.23
N ASN A 56 -3.97 -1.61 -9.59
CA ASN A 56 -4.61 -0.30 -9.61
C ASN A 56 -5.32 0.07 -8.29
N ALA A 57 -4.73 -0.33 -7.16
CA ALA A 57 -5.34 -0.23 -5.82
C ALA A 57 -5.03 1.08 -5.09
N PHE A 58 -4.78 2.18 -5.82
CA PHE A 58 -4.30 3.46 -5.27
C PHE A 58 -5.20 4.05 -4.18
N ALA A 59 -6.51 3.78 -4.21
CA ALA A 59 -7.44 4.25 -3.21
C ALA A 59 -7.07 3.80 -1.77
N LEU A 60 -6.41 2.64 -1.63
CA LEU A 60 -5.98 2.10 -0.34
C LEU A 60 -4.95 2.99 0.38
N MET A 61 -4.22 3.85 -0.34
CA MET A 61 -3.23 4.76 0.29
C MET A 61 -3.87 5.63 1.37
N SER A 62 -5.09 6.12 1.10
CA SER A 62 -5.86 6.89 2.07
C SER A 62 -6.15 6.10 3.36
N LYS A 63 -6.31 4.78 3.26
CA LYS A 63 -6.54 3.90 4.42
C LYS A 63 -5.24 3.58 5.14
N PHE A 64 -4.16 3.31 4.42
CA PHE A 64 -2.85 3.06 5.04
C PHE A 64 -2.36 4.24 5.88
N LYS A 65 -2.57 5.47 5.40
CA LYS A 65 -2.27 6.69 6.16
C LYS A 65 -3.01 6.81 7.50
N LEU A 66 -4.17 6.17 7.65
CA LEU A 66 -4.92 6.16 8.92
C LEU A 66 -4.28 5.24 9.97
N PHE A 67 -3.57 4.19 9.54
CA PHE A 67 -2.96 3.21 10.44
C PHE A 67 -1.48 3.49 10.68
N ASP A 68 -0.73 3.75 9.61
CA ASP A 68 0.69 4.05 9.67
C ASP A 68 1.03 5.09 8.59
N TYR A 69 1.00 6.36 9.01
CA TYR A 69 1.29 7.48 8.13
C TYR A 69 2.68 7.39 7.52
N LYS A 70 3.68 7.00 8.32
CA LYS A 70 5.08 6.99 7.88
C LYS A 70 5.31 5.90 6.84
N ALA A 71 4.87 4.68 7.11
CA ALA A 71 5.02 3.59 6.13
C ALA A 71 4.23 3.89 4.84
N ALA A 72 3.05 4.52 4.96
CA ALA A 72 2.27 4.93 3.79
C ALA A 72 2.97 6.01 2.95
N GLU A 73 3.67 6.96 3.59
CA GLU A 73 4.48 7.97 2.89
C GLU A 73 5.65 7.33 2.12
N GLU A 74 6.36 6.37 2.74
CA GLU A 74 7.44 5.63 2.09
C GLU A 74 6.93 4.84 0.86
N ILE A 75 5.74 4.24 0.94
CA ILE A 75 5.08 3.57 -0.20
C ILE A 75 4.71 4.58 -1.31
N GLU A 76 4.21 5.76 -0.95
CA GLU A 76 3.90 6.82 -1.93
C GLU A 76 5.15 7.32 -2.66
N ILE A 77 6.28 7.45 -1.95
CA ILE A 77 7.58 7.76 -2.54
C ILE A 77 7.98 6.65 -3.52
N ALA A 78 7.92 5.38 -3.11
CA ALA A 78 8.26 4.25 -3.98
C ALA A 78 7.37 4.18 -5.24
N LEU A 79 6.07 4.44 -5.10
CA LEU A 79 5.14 4.54 -6.24
C LEU A 79 5.50 5.69 -7.17
N SER A 80 5.92 6.84 -6.63
CA SER A 80 6.33 8.01 -7.42
C SER A 80 7.67 7.77 -8.13
N SER A 81 8.62 7.16 -7.46
CA SER A 81 9.95 6.81 -7.99
C SER A 81 9.89 5.75 -9.09
N SER A 82 8.85 4.91 -9.14
CA SER A 82 8.66 3.91 -10.22
C SER A 82 8.49 4.54 -11.62
N GLY A 83 8.14 5.84 -11.69
CA GLY A 83 8.02 6.61 -12.93
C GLY A 83 9.27 7.41 -13.32
N TYR A 84 10.33 7.40 -12.49
CA TYR A 84 11.56 8.17 -12.72
C TYR A 84 12.78 7.24 -12.75
N THR A 85 13.63 7.40 -13.75
CA THR A 85 14.95 6.76 -13.79
C THR A 85 15.85 7.31 -12.68
N GLU A 86 16.88 6.55 -12.25
CA GLU A 86 17.89 7.03 -11.27
C GLU A 86 18.49 8.39 -11.68
N ALA A 87 18.61 8.63 -12.99
CA ALA A 87 19.08 9.90 -13.54
C ALA A 87 18.10 11.07 -13.29
N GLU A 88 16.79 10.82 -13.31
CA GLU A 88 15.76 11.83 -13.07
C GLU A 88 15.60 12.11 -11.58
N LEU A 89 15.72 11.10 -10.72
CA LEU A 89 15.72 11.28 -9.26
C LEU A 89 16.95 12.09 -8.79
N SER A 90 18.13 11.79 -9.36
CA SER A 90 19.36 12.57 -9.10
C SER A 90 19.25 14.02 -9.62
N ALA A 91 18.56 14.26 -10.74
CA ALA A 91 18.34 15.61 -11.27
C ALA A 91 17.35 16.43 -10.45
N MET A 92 16.45 15.76 -9.71
CA MET A 92 15.46 16.38 -8.84
C MET A 92 15.98 16.61 -7.40
N ASN A 93 17.24 16.27 -7.12
CA ASN A 93 17.90 16.48 -5.83
C ASN A 93 17.19 15.77 -4.65
N ILE A 94 16.55 14.63 -4.92
CA ILE A 94 15.95 13.77 -3.91
C ILE A 94 17.01 12.75 -3.50
N GLU A 95 17.53 12.87 -2.28
CA GLU A 95 18.51 11.91 -1.73
C GLU A 95 17.79 10.58 -1.38
N ILE A 96 18.35 9.46 -1.86
CA ILE A 96 17.95 8.08 -1.56
C ILE A 96 18.77 7.57 -0.38
#